data_AF-A0A7V9NAB5-F1
#
_entry.id   AF-A0A7V9NAB5-F1
#
_cell.length_a   1.000
_cell.length_b   1.000
_cell.length_c   1.000
_cell.angle_alpha   90.00
_cell.angle_beta   90.00
_cell.angle_gamma   90.00
#
_symmetry.space_group_name_H-M   'P 1'
#
loop_
_entity.id
_entity.type
_entity.pdbx_description
1 polymer ?
#
loop_
_entity_poly.entity_id
_entity_poly.type
_entity_poly.pdbx_seq_one_letter_code
_entity_poly.pdbx_strand_id
1 'polypeptide(L)'
;MKCPEVREELPAYVRGEQPTLAVRRHLSTCEGCREESARYESLAGALGSLQSMTVEPPSGLKHALVAIPSNQGRLGAVRTHVTRHRRRYVGGAAVAVAGTAGALLLRRRLVAA
;
A
#
# COMPACT_ATOMS: atom_id res chain seq x y z
N MET A 1 -14.62 -28.31 36.78
CA MET A 1 -13.28 -27.89 36.36
C MET A 1 -12.93 -26.64 37.12
N LYS A 2 -11.74 -26.59 37.71
CA LYS A 2 -11.23 -25.47 38.53
C LYS A 2 -10.34 -24.56 37.68
N CYS A 3 -10.19 -23.30 38.06
CA CYS A 3 -9.33 -22.34 37.37
C CYS A 3 -7.89 -22.83 37.12
N PRO A 4 -7.16 -23.45 38.08
CA PRO A 4 -5.80 -23.94 37.82
C PRO A 4 -5.75 -24.98 36.70
N GLU A 5 -6.72 -25.90 36.65
CA GLU A 5 -6.81 -26.91 35.58
C GLU A 5 -6.99 -26.26 34.21
N VAL A 6 -7.81 -25.20 34.12
CA VAL A 6 -8.07 -24.49 32.86
C VAL A 6 -6.84 -23.72 32.41
N ARG A 7 -6.13 -23.10 33.37
CA ARG A 7 -4.89 -22.34 33.10
C ARG A 7 -3.80 -23.18 32.46
N GLU A 8 -3.69 -24.44 32.85
CA GLU A 8 -2.73 -25.37 32.25
C GLU A 8 -3.08 -25.72 30.79
N GLU A 9 -4.37 -25.73 30.44
CA GLU A 9 -4.84 -26.00 29.07
C GLU A 9 -4.92 -24.76 28.17
N LEU A 10 -4.87 -23.54 28.73
CA LEU A 10 -4.96 -22.29 27.97
C LEU A 10 -3.94 -22.16 26.82
N PRO A 11 -2.64 -22.50 26.99
CA PRO A 11 -1.67 -22.37 25.91
C PRO A 11 -2.00 -23.26 24.70
N ALA A 12 -2.48 -24.49 24.94
CA ALA A 12 -2.91 -25.41 23.88
C ALA A 12 -4.18 -24.88 23.18
N TYR A 13 -5.14 -24.40 23.97
CA TYR A 13 -6.37 -23.78 23.45
C TYR A 13 -6.08 -22.58 22.53
N VAL A 14 -5.19 -21.67 22.92
CA VAL A 14 -4.81 -20.48 22.13
C VAL A 14 -4.11 -20.85 20.82
N ARG A 15 -3.37 -21.96 20.79
CA ARG A 15 -2.75 -22.49 19.55
C ARG A 15 -3.74 -23.18 18.61
N GLY A 16 -5.03 -23.22 18.97
CA GLY A 16 -6.08 -23.83 18.15
C GLY A 16 -6.21 -25.35 18.32
N GLU A 17 -5.58 -25.93 19.35
CA GLU A 17 -5.83 -27.32 19.72
C GLU A 17 -7.28 -27.47 20.23
N GLN A 18 -7.93 -28.60 19.92
CA GLN A 18 -9.34 -28.78 20.26
C GLN A 18 -9.53 -28.86 21.78
N PRO A 19 -10.25 -27.89 22.40
CA PRO A 19 -10.48 -27.92 23.84
C PRO A 19 -11.55 -28.93 24.23
N THR A 20 -11.44 -29.44 25.45
CA THR A 20 -12.53 -30.19 26.07
C THR A 20 -13.78 -29.32 26.23
N LEU A 21 -14.96 -29.95 26.31
CA LEU A 21 -16.21 -29.24 26.61
C LEU A 21 -16.16 -28.53 27.97
N ALA A 22 -15.40 -29.08 28.92
CA ALA A 22 -15.24 -28.51 30.26
C ALA A 22 -14.50 -27.15 30.21
N VAL A 23 -13.43 -27.04 29.42
CA VAL A 23 -12.69 -25.78 29.20
C VAL A 23 -13.59 -24.73 28.57
N ARG A 24 -14.30 -25.08 27.48
CA ARG A 24 -15.21 -24.15 26.80
C ARG A 24 -16.30 -23.61 27.72
N ARG A 25 -16.91 -24.50 28.53
CA ARG A 25 -17.91 -24.10 29.51
C ARG A 25 -17.31 -23.20 30.58
N HIS A 26 -16.13 -23.51 31.09
CA HIS A 26 -15.49 -22.68 32.10
C HIS A 26 -15.18 -21.26 31.57
N LEU A 27 -14.61 -21.15 30.37
CA LEU A 27 -14.32 -19.87 29.72
C LEU A 27 -15.60 -19.05 29.47
N SER A 28 -16.75 -19.69 29.22
CA SER A 28 -18.02 -18.97 29.10
C SER A 28 -18.51 -18.32 30.39
N THR A 29 -18.04 -18.80 31.56
CA THR A 29 -18.52 -18.36 32.88
C THR A 29 -17.49 -17.59 33.70
N CYS A 30 -16.20 -17.81 33.48
CA CYS A 30 -15.12 -17.26 34.30
C CYS A 30 -14.44 -16.09 33.59
N GLU A 31 -14.52 -14.89 34.17
CA GLU A 31 -13.86 -13.69 33.61
C GLU A 31 -12.34 -13.75 33.73
N GLY A 32 -11.80 -14.18 34.86
CA GLY A 32 -10.35 -14.25 35.07
C GLY A 32 -9.65 -15.18 34.06
N CYS A 33 -10.24 -16.33 33.75
CA CYS A 33 -9.68 -17.23 32.74
C CYS A 33 -9.84 -16.70 31.30
N ARG A 34 -10.87 -15.88 31.02
CA ARG A 34 -11.01 -15.19 29.72
C ARG A 34 -9.94 -14.10 29.55
N GLU A 35 -9.67 -13.34 30.61
CA GLU A 35 -8.60 -12.34 30.58
C GLU A 35 -7.23 -12.99 30.36
N GLU A 36 -6.97 -14.12 31.01
CA GLU A 36 -5.73 -14.88 30.80
C GLU A 36 -5.64 -15.45 29.39
N SER A 37 -6.73 -15.97 28.80
CA SER A 37 -6.70 -16.43 27.40
C SER A 37 -6.37 -15.30 26.44
N ALA A 38 -6.96 -14.11 26.64
CA ALA A 38 -6.66 -12.93 25.84
C ALA A 38 -5.18 -12.49 25.95
N ARG A 39 -4.56 -12.64 27.14
CA ARG A 39 -3.12 -12.40 27.30
C ARG A 39 -2.27 -13.40 26.53
N TYR A 40 -2.65 -14.69 26.56
CA TYR A 40 -1.97 -15.70 25.75
C TYR A 40 -2.13 -15.45 24.25
N GLU A 41 -3.31 -15.05 23.79
CA GLU A 41 -3.57 -14.67 22.39
C GLU A 41 -2.69 -13.50 21.95
N SER A 42 -2.60 -12.45 22.77
CA SER A 42 -1.74 -11.30 22.51
C SER A 42 -0.26 -11.71 22.44
N LEU A 43 0.20 -12.57 23.34
CA LEU A 43 1.57 -13.08 23.35
C LEU A 43 1.87 -13.92 22.11
N ALA A 44 0.96 -14.84 21.76
CA ALA A 44 1.08 -15.67 20.57
C ALA A 44 1.10 -14.84 19.28
N GLY A 45 0.28 -13.79 19.19
CA GLY A 45 0.29 -12.85 18.07
C GLY A 45 1.61 -12.09 17.96
N ALA A 46 2.15 -11.61 19.08
CA ALA A 46 3.46 -10.94 19.11
C ALA A 46 4.60 -11.87 18.68
N LEU A 47 4.62 -13.12 19.16
CA LEU A 47 5.59 -14.13 18.75
C LEU A 47 5.45 -14.49 17.26
N GLY A 48 4.21 -14.63 16.76
CA GLY A 48 3.93 -14.85 15.34
C GLY A 48 4.42 -13.70 14.46
N SER A 49 4.37 -12.45 14.95
CA SER A 49 4.89 -11.30 14.20
C SER A 49 6.42 -11.30 14.04
N LEU A 50 7.15 -11.94 14.96
CA LEU A 50 8.60 -12.12 14.89
C LEU A 50 9.00 -13.31 14.00
N GLN A 51 8.05 -14.19 13.70
CA GLN A 51 8.32 -15.35 12.86
C GLN A 51 8.52 -14.89 11.41
N SER A 52 9.77 -14.90 10.95
CA SER A 52 10.09 -14.65 9.55
C SER A 52 9.53 -15.79 8.70
N MET A 53 8.33 -15.60 8.14
CA MET A 53 7.78 -16.52 7.16
C MET A 53 8.42 -16.25 5.80
N THR A 54 9.44 -17.03 5.46
CA THR A 54 9.99 -17.07 4.10
C THR A 54 9.10 -17.98 3.25
N VAL A 55 8.19 -17.38 2.50
CA VAL A 55 7.43 -18.08 1.45
C VAL A 55 8.26 -18.06 0.17
N GLU A 56 8.51 -19.23 -0.40
CA GLU A 56 9.21 -19.33 -1.69
C GLU A 56 8.38 -18.62 -2.76
N PRO A 57 8.93 -17.62 -3.46
CA PRO A 57 8.17 -16.89 -4.47
C PRO A 57 7.83 -17.82 -5.65
N PRO A 58 6.65 -17.64 -6.29
CA PRO A 58 6.27 -18.42 -7.46
C PRO A 58 7.34 -18.38 -8.55
N SER A 59 7.63 -19.54 -9.16
CA SER A 59 8.57 -19.65 -10.26
C SER A 59 8.08 -18.81 -11.45
N GLY A 60 8.77 -17.70 -11.71
CA GLY A 60 8.41 -16.73 -12.76
C GLY A 60 8.07 -15.33 -12.25
N LEU A 61 7.84 -15.13 -10.95
CA LEU A 61 7.54 -13.80 -10.39
C LEU A 61 8.66 -12.79 -10.63
N LYS A 62 9.92 -13.24 -10.56
CA LYS A 62 11.10 -12.42 -10.91
C LYS A 62 11.06 -11.93 -12.36
N HIS A 63 10.73 -12.82 -13.31
CA HIS A 63 10.64 -12.47 -14.72
C HIS A 63 9.46 -11.52 -14.98
N ALA A 64 8.32 -11.76 -14.32
CA ALA A 64 7.15 -10.89 -14.42
C ALA A 64 7.45 -9.47 -13.92
N LEU A 65 8.15 -9.32 -12.78
CA LEU A 65 8.51 -8.00 -12.25
C LEU A 65 9.49 -7.24 -13.14
N VAL A 66 10.49 -7.91 -13.73
CA VAL A 66 11.45 -7.28 -14.66
C VAL A 66 10.77 -6.84 -15.96
N ALA A 67 9.72 -7.54 -16.38
CA ALA A 67 8.96 -7.19 -17.57
C ALA A 67 8.06 -5.95 -17.39
N ILE A 68 7.78 -5.51 -16.15
CA ILE A 68 6.98 -4.30 -15.89
C ILE A 68 7.80 -3.07 -16.32
N PRO A 69 7.34 -2.31 -17.33
CA PRO A 69 8.05 -1.12 -17.77
C PRO A 69 8.06 -0.09 -16.64
N SER A 70 9.25 0.26 -16.15
CA SER A 70 9.36 1.30 -15.14
C SER A 70 8.91 2.64 -15.72
N ASN A 71 8.20 3.44 -14.92
CA ASN A 71 7.64 4.72 -15.34
C ASN A 71 8.74 5.71 -15.83
N GLN A 72 9.99 5.45 -15.45
CA GLN A 72 11.18 6.17 -15.90
C GLN A 72 11.40 6.06 -17.42
N GLY A 73 11.07 4.91 -18.04
CA GLY A 73 11.16 4.74 -19.49
C GLY A 73 10.19 5.64 -20.25
N ARG A 74 9.00 5.88 -19.70
CA ARG A 74 7.96 6.71 -20.30
C ARG A 74 8.33 8.20 -20.28
N LEU A 75 8.81 8.69 -19.13
CA LEU A 75 9.30 10.06 -19.00
C LEU A 75 10.55 10.29 -19.86
N GLY A 76 11.44 9.31 -19.94
CA GLY A 76 12.59 9.32 -20.83
C GLY A 76 12.17 9.44 -22.31
N ALA A 77 11.23 8.61 -22.77
CA ALA A 77 10.73 8.62 -24.14
C ALA A 77 10.02 9.94 -24.51
N VAL A 78 9.21 10.49 -23.61
CA VAL A 78 8.57 11.80 -23.84
C VAL A 78 9.62 12.90 -23.89
N ARG A 79 10.59 12.90 -22.97
CA ARG A 79 11.65 13.93 -22.91
C ARG A 79 12.54 13.88 -24.15
N THR A 80 12.92 12.69 -24.63
CA THR A 80 13.71 12.54 -25.86
C THR A 80 12.93 12.92 -27.11
N HIS A 81 11.64 12.62 -27.17
CA HIS A 81 10.77 13.03 -28.27
C HIS A 81 10.61 14.57 -28.34
N VAL A 82 10.39 15.22 -27.20
CA VAL A 82 10.28 16.69 -27.12
C VAL A 82 11.60 17.38 -27.48
N THR A 83 12.74 16.90 -26.98
CA THR A 83 14.05 17.50 -27.31
C THR A 83 14.42 17.30 -28.79
N ARG A 84 14.13 16.12 -29.36
CA ARG A 84 14.40 15.80 -30.78
C ARG A 84 13.54 16.62 -31.74
N HIS A 85 12.28 16.86 -31.38
CA HIS A 85 11.33 17.64 -32.20
C HIS A 85 11.14 19.08 -31.73
N ARG A 86 12.08 19.64 -30.95
CA ARG A 86 11.99 20.99 -30.36
C ARG A 86 11.55 22.08 -31.34
N ARG A 87 12.01 22.02 -32.60
CA ARG A 87 11.66 23.01 -33.65
C ARG A 87 10.17 23.01 -34.00
N ARG A 88 9.48 21.86 -33.92
CA ARG A 88 8.03 21.75 -34.15
C ARG A 88 7.22 22.31 -32.98
N TYR A 89 7.70 22.12 -31.75
CA TYR A 89 7.05 22.64 -30.55
C TYR A 89 7.29 24.15 -30.32
N VAL A 90 8.48 24.66 -30.66
CA VAL A 90 8.80 26.10 -30.58
C VAL A 90 7.91 26.94 -31.50
N GLY A 91 7.49 26.40 -32.66
CA GLY A 91 6.54 27.05 -33.56
C GLY A 91 5.17 27.32 -32.92
N GLY A 92 4.69 26.43 -32.03
CA GLY A 92 3.44 26.64 -31.30
C GLY A 92 3.54 27.68 -30.19
N ALA A 93 4.70 27.78 -29.52
CA ALA A 93 4.93 28.78 -28.48
C ALA A 93 5.05 30.21 -29.05
N ALA A 94 5.62 30.37 -30.24
CA ALA A 94 5.75 31.69 -30.90
C ALA A 94 4.39 32.30 -31.27
N VAL A 95 3.40 31.48 -31.64
CA VAL A 95 2.04 31.94 -31.98
C VAL A 95 1.31 32.52 -30.75
N ALA A 96 1.57 32.00 -29.55
CA ALA A 96 0.94 32.49 -28.32
C ALA A 96 1.48 33.87 -27.88
N VAL A 97 2.74 34.20 -28.17
CA VAL A 97 3.35 35.50 -27.79
C VAL A 97 3.02 36.60 -28.79
N ALA A 98 2.86 36.29 -30.08
CA ALA A 98 2.50 37.28 -31.09
C ALA A 98 1.05 37.80 -30.95
N GLY A 99 0.13 36.96 -30.45
CA GLY A 99 -1.28 37.33 -30.28
C GLY A 99 -1.53 38.43 -29.24
N THR A 100 -0.73 38.50 -28.18
CA THR A 100 -0.91 39.50 -27.11
C THR A 100 -0.39 40.88 -27.49
N ALA A 101 0.74 40.96 -28.20
CA ALA A 101 1.29 42.23 -28.68
C ALA A 101 0.43 42.87 -29.79
N GLY A 102 -0.07 42.06 -30.73
CA GLY A 102 -0.96 42.54 -31.80
C GLY A 102 -2.30 43.07 -31.27
N ALA A 103 -2.91 42.38 -30.29
CA ALA A 103 -4.16 42.80 -29.67
C ALA A 103 -4.04 44.13 -28.89
N LEU A 104 -2.91 44.36 -28.22
CA LEU A 104 -2.65 45.62 -27.49
C LEU A 104 -2.46 46.82 -28.42
N LEU A 105 -1.82 46.62 -29.58
CA LEU A 105 -1.64 47.67 -30.57
C LEU A 105 -2.94 48.03 -31.30
N LEU A 106 -3.78 47.04 -31.64
CA LEU A 106 -5.09 47.29 -32.24
C LEU A 106 -6.02 48.04 -31.28
N ARG A 107 -6.01 47.66 -29.99
CA ARG A 107 -6.85 48.29 -28.96
C ARG A 107 -6.46 49.74 -28.68
N ARG A 108 -5.18 50.09 -28.77
CA ARG A 108 -4.71 51.49 -28.68
C ARG A 108 -5.15 52.35 -29.87
N ARG A 109 -5.24 51.80 -31.08
CA ARG A 109 -5.72 52.54 -32.26
C ARG A 109 -7.23 52.82 -32.21
N LEU A 110 -8.03 51.91 -31.69
CA LEU A 110 -9.49 52.07 -31.61
C LEU A 110 -9.95 53.03 -30.50
N VAL A 111 -9.10 53.32 -29.51
CA VAL A 111 -9.41 54.27 -28.41
C VAL A 111 -8.94 55.70 -28.74
N ALA A 112 -8.12 55.86 -29.79
CA ALA A 112 -7.57 57.15 -30.23
C ALA A 112 -8.24 57.69 -31.50
N ALA A 113 -9.29 57.04 -31.99
CA ALA A 113 -10.16 57.49 -33.08
C ALA A 113 -11.53 57.85 -32.51
#